data_AF-A0A9D4Y7S9-F1
#
_entry.id   AF-A0A9D4Y7S9-F1
#
_cell.length_a   1.000
_cell.length_b   1.000
_cell.length_c   1.000
_cell.angle_alpha   90.00
_cell.angle_beta   90.00
_cell.angle_gamma   90.00
#
_symmetry.space_group_name_H-M   'P 1'
#
loop_
_entity.id
_entity.type
_entity.pdbx_description
1 polymer ?
#
loop_
_entity_poly.entity_id
_entity_poly.type
_entity_poly.pdbx_seq_one_letter_code
_entity_poly.pdbx_strand_id
1 'polypeptide(L)'
;MASMLGLAQGTIRGGVPSTRISVYKVCWSTGCFDENILVAFDDAILDGVDILSVSLGFDSADNSNHFKDAISIGAFHAMRDGVLTVVAGGNLGPHPVSLHNLAPWTIVVGASTIDRKFITKVKLGDNTTYEGVSLNTFDLAETLYPIIFGGDASKTIVDVFRRKSR
;
A
#
# COMPACT_ATOMS: atom_id res chain seq x y z
N MET A 1 0.85 -1.41 -24.18
CA MET A 1 1.75 -0.91 -23.12
C MET A 1 0.88 -0.46 -21.95
N ALA A 2 1.18 -0.87 -20.72
CA ALA A 2 0.42 -0.47 -19.54
C ALA A 2 1.02 0.82 -18.95
N SER A 3 0.16 1.66 -18.38
CA SER A 3 0.55 2.89 -17.67
C SER A 3 -0.58 3.33 -16.75
N MET A 4 -0.26 4.14 -15.74
CA MET A 4 -1.26 4.87 -14.96
C MET A 4 -1.36 6.29 -15.49
N LEU A 5 -2.31 6.55 -16.39
CA LEU A 5 -2.49 7.86 -17.05
C LEU A 5 -1.16 8.42 -17.62
N GLY A 6 -0.37 7.56 -18.27
CA GLY A 6 0.95 7.91 -18.82
C GLY A 6 2.14 7.70 -17.88
N LEU A 7 1.91 7.59 -16.57
CA LEU A 7 2.97 7.30 -15.60
C LEU A 7 3.44 5.83 -15.70
N ALA A 8 4.74 5.64 -15.59
CA ALA A 8 5.41 4.32 -15.65
C ALA A 8 5.02 3.48 -16.89
N GLN A 9 4.99 4.14 -18.05
CA GLN A 9 4.71 3.48 -19.32
C GLN A 9 5.69 2.31 -19.57
N GLY A 10 5.14 1.12 -19.80
CA GLY A 10 5.95 -0.06 -20.10
C GLY A 10 5.14 -1.34 -20.27
N THR A 11 5.83 -2.47 -20.38
CA THR A 11 5.20 -3.79 -20.37
C THR A 11 5.21 -4.32 -18.93
N ILE A 12 4.04 -4.51 -18.34
CA ILE A 12 3.91 -5.12 -17.02
C ILE A 12 3.96 -6.65 -17.14
N ARG A 13 4.64 -7.30 -16.20
CA ARG A 13 4.68 -8.75 -16.06
C ARG A 13 4.97 -9.11 -14.60
N GLY A 14 4.45 -10.25 -14.16
CA GLY A 14 4.81 -10.83 -12.86
C GLY A 14 6.17 -11.52 -12.89
N GLY A 15 6.59 -12.08 -11.75
CA GLY A 15 7.84 -12.84 -11.64
C GLY A 15 7.87 -14.10 -12.52
N VAL A 16 6.73 -14.79 -12.63
CA VAL A 16 6.55 -15.98 -13.49
C VAL A 16 5.37 -15.75 -14.44
N PRO A 17 5.59 -15.17 -15.64
CA PRO A 17 4.50 -14.78 -16.54
C PRO A 17 3.61 -15.93 -17.05
N SER A 18 4.11 -17.17 -17.03
CA SER A 18 3.39 -18.36 -17.48
C SER A 18 2.68 -19.12 -16.36
N THR A 19 2.69 -18.60 -15.14
CA THR A 19 2.02 -19.26 -14.01
C THR A 19 0.50 -19.22 -14.13
N ARG A 20 -0.19 -20.17 -13.52
CA ARG A 20 -1.64 -20.12 -13.33
C ARG A 20 -1.96 -19.36 -12.04
N ILE A 21 -3.08 -18.65 -12.02
CA ILE A 21 -3.52 -17.86 -10.86
C ILE A 21 -4.88 -18.40 -10.43
N SER A 22 -4.98 -18.82 -9.17
CA SER A 22 -6.25 -19.02 -8.47
C SER A 22 -6.48 -17.86 -7.50
N VAL A 23 -7.72 -17.38 -7.38
CA VAL A 23 -8.06 -16.19 -6.60
C VAL A 23 -9.10 -16.54 -5.54
N TYR A 24 -8.70 -16.41 -4.28
CA TYR A 24 -9.57 -16.59 -3.12
C TYR A 24 -9.85 -15.23 -2.48
N LYS A 25 -11.07 -14.72 -2.68
CA LYS A 25 -11.44 -13.38 -2.20
C LYS A 25 -11.91 -13.45 -0.75
N VAL A 26 -11.07 -12.97 0.17
CA VAL A 26 -11.35 -12.98 1.62
C VAL A 26 -11.67 -11.60 2.20
N CYS A 27 -11.36 -10.54 1.46
CA CYS A 27 -11.52 -9.15 1.88
C CYS A 27 -12.68 -8.45 1.17
N TRP A 28 -13.35 -7.59 1.93
CA TRP A 28 -14.45 -6.74 1.50
C TRP A 28 -14.22 -5.31 1.99
N SER A 29 -15.14 -4.39 1.65
CA SER A 29 -15.08 -3.01 2.16
C SER A 29 -15.15 -2.92 3.69
N THR A 30 -15.68 -3.94 4.35
CA THR A 30 -15.76 -4.06 5.81
C THR A 30 -14.52 -4.68 6.44
N GLY A 31 -13.55 -5.14 5.65
CA GLY A 31 -12.34 -5.81 6.11
C GLY A 31 -12.23 -7.27 5.65
N CYS A 32 -11.24 -7.97 6.20
CA CYS A 32 -10.94 -9.37 5.94
C CYS A 32 -11.19 -10.14 7.24
N PHE A 33 -12.22 -10.99 7.25
CA PHE A 33 -12.59 -11.75 8.44
C PHE A 33 -11.82 -13.06 8.53
N ASP A 34 -11.50 -13.48 9.75
CA ASP A 34 -10.71 -14.69 10.03
C ASP A 34 -11.34 -15.95 9.41
N GLU A 35 -12.66 -16.08 9.48
CA GLU A 35 -13.39 -17.20 8.89
C GLU A 35 -13.21 -17.30 7.37
N ASN A 36 -13.21 -16.17 6.67
CA ASN A 36 -13.01 -16.15 5.22
C ASN A 36 -11.57 -16.51 4.86
N ILE A 37 -10.60 -16.07 5.67
CA ILE A 37 -9.19 -16.40 5.50
C ILE A 37 -8.99 -17.90 5.68
N LEU A 38 -9.53 -18.48 6.75
CA LEU A 38 -9.39 -19.91 7.04
C LEU A 38 -10.03 -20.78 5.96
N VAL A 39 -11.25 -20.47 5.51
CA VAL A 39 -11.91 -21.21 4.43
C VAL A 39 -11.10 -21.11 3.13
N ALA A 40 -10.55 -19.94 2.80
CA ALA A 40 -9.71 -19.79 1.62
C ALA A 40 -8.41 -20.61 1.68
N PHE A 41 -7.79 -20.74 2.86
CA PHE A 41 -6.64 -21.64 3.01
C PHE A 41 -7.04 -23.09 2.79
N ASP A 42 -8.16 -23.54 3.37
CA ASP A 42 -8.66 -24.91 3.21
C ASP A 42 -8.94 -25.22 1.74
N ASP A 43 -9.71 -24.37 1.07
CA ASP A 43 -10.03 -24.49 -0.36
C ASP A 43 -8.76 -24.48 -1.22
N ALA A 44 -7.80 -23.59 -0.93
CA ALA A 44 -6.58 -23.51 -1.72
C ALA A 44 -5.68 -24.73 -1.58
N ILE A 45 -5.60 -25.31 -0.39
CA ILE A 45 -4.87 -26.56 -0.15
C ILE A 45 -5.57 -27.72 -0.91
N LEU A 46 -6.90 -27.81 -0.82
CA LEU A 46 -7.69 -28.83 -1.51
C LEU A 46 -7.59 -28.72 -3.03
N ASP A 47 -7.55 -27.50 -3.57
CA ASP A 47 -7.35 -27.22 -4.99
C ASP A 47 -5.92 -27.52 -5.48
N GLY A 48 -4.99 -27.81 -4.55
CA GLY A 48 -3.62 -28.21 -4.87
C GLY A 48 -2.75 -27.08 -5.41
N VAL A 49 -2.88 -25.87 -4.86
CA VAL A 49 -1.99 -24.75 -5.23
C VAL A 49 -0.55 -25.02 -4.80
N ASP A 50 0.42 -24.57 -5.60
CA ASP A 50 1.84 -24.77 -5.29
C ASP A 50 2.39 -23.75 -4.26
N ILE A 51 1.84 -22.54 -4.25
CA ILE A 51 2.28 -21.43 -3.40
C ILE A 51 1.13 -20.47 -3.12
N LEU A 52 1.10 -19.91 -1.90
CA LEU A 52 0.16 -18.89 -1.47
C LEU A 52 0.86 -17.55 -1.29
N SER A 53 0.26 -16.50 -1.87
CA SER A 53 0.68 -15.10 -1.72
C SER A 53 -0.39 -14.33 -0.94
N VAL A 54 -0.11 -14.03 0.32
CA VAL A 54 -1.07 -13.47 1.27
C VAL A 54 -0.59 -12.10 1.75
N SER A 55 -0.98 -11.04 1.03
CA SER A 55 -0.65 -9.66 1.40
C SER A 55 -1.66 -9.10 2.41
N LEU A 56 -1.83 -9.81 3.53
CA LEU A 56 -2.71 -9.47 4.65
C LEU A 56 -1.89 -9.41 5.95
N GLY A 57 -2.46 -8.82 6.98
CA GLY A 57 -1.90 -8.79 8.33
C GLY A 57 -2.88 -8.11 9.27
N PHE A 58 -2.82 -8.48 10.55
CA PHE A 58 -3.67 -7.90 11.58
C PHE A 58 -2.90 -6.97 12.50
N ASP A 59 -3.51 -5.83 12.81
CA ASP A 59 -2.99 -4.85 13.75
C ASP A 59 -3.37 -5.27 15.18
N SER A 60 -2.87 -6.42 15.62
CA SER A 60 -3.11 -6.94 16.97
C SER A 60 -1.96 -6.59 17.90
N ALA A 61 -2.28 -6.07 19.09
CA ALA A 61 -1.31 -5.81 20.15
C ALA A 61 -0.61 -7.09 20.68
N ASP A 62 -1.12 -8.27 20.33
CA ASP A 62 -0.59 -9.57 20.75
C ASP A 62 -0.23 -10.44 19.52
N ASN A 63 0.90 -10.10 18.88
CA ASN A 63 1.49 -10.90 17.79
C ASN A 63 2.19 -12.18 18.29
N SER A 64 2.03 -12.55 19.57
CA SER A 64 2.77 -13.68 20.16
C SER A 64 2.06 -15.02 20.02
N ASN A 65 0.73 -15.02 19.83
CA ASN A 65 -0.05 -16.25 19.81
C ASN A 65 -0.49 -16.65 18.40
N HIS A 66 0.34 -17.46 17.74
CA HIS A 66 0.06 -18.03 16.42
C HIS A 66 -1.23 -18.87 16.35
N PHE A 67 -1.74 -19.37 17.48
CA PHE A 67 -2.97 -20.17 17.54
C PHE A 67 -4.26 -19.35 17.58
N LYS A 68 -4.15 -18.01 17.51
CA LYS A 68 -5.30 -17.09 17.41
C LYS A 68 -5.27 -16.26 16.13
N ASP A 69 -4.26 -16.42 15.30
CA ASP A 69 -4.09 -15.70 14.06
C ASP A 69 -4.48 -16.60 12.88
N ALA A 70 -5.53 -16.22 12.14
CA ALA A 70 -6.05 -17.01 11.03
C ALA A 70 -5.01 -17.26 9.93
N ILE A 71 -4.13 -16.29 9.68
CA ILE A 71 -3.06 -16.41 8.69
C ILE A 71 -2.04 -17.45 9.17
N SER A 72 -1.60 -17.37 10.43
CA SER A 72 -0.68 -18.34 11.04
C SER A 72 -1.25 -19.76 11.01
N ILE A 73 -2.52 -19.93 11.42
CA ILE A 73 -3.20 -21.24 11.41
C ILE A 73 -3.30 -21.78 9.99
N GLY A 74 -3.86 -21.01 9.06
CA GLY A 74 -4.00 -21.44 7.66
C GLY A 74 -2.66 -21.78 7.01
N ALA A 75 -1.64 -20.96 7.23
CA ALA A 75 -0.30 -21.21 6.72
C ALA A 75 0.37 -22.44 7.34
N PHE A 76 0.05 -22.78 8.59
CA PHE A 76 0.55 -24.00 9.24
C PHE A 76 0.01 -25.26 8.54
N HIS A 77 -1.29 -25.26 8.25
CA HIS A 77 -1.93 -26.33 7.50
C HIS A 77 -1.39 -26.41 6.07
N ALA A 78 -1.22 -25.26 5.40
CA ALA A 78 -0.61 -25.19 4.07
C ALA A 78 0.80 -25.79 4.06
N MET A 79 1.65 -25.42 5.03
CA MET A 79 3.01 -25.95 5.15
C MET A 79 3.03 -27.47 5.36
N ARG A 80 2.12 -28.00 6.20
CA ARG A 80 1.97 -29.44 6.43
C ARG A 80 1.66 -30.19 5.14
N ASP A 81 0.88 -29.57 4.27
CA ASP A 81 0.45 -30.15 2.99
C ASP A 81 1.38 -29.73 1.82
N GLY A 82 2.56 -29.17 2.12
CA GLY A 82 3.62 -28.88 1.15
C GLY A 82 3.47 -27.54 0.42
N VAL A 83 2.55 -26.68 0.83
CA VAL A 83 2.24 -25.39 0.21
C VAL A 83 2.91 -24.25 0.97
N LEU A 84 3.89 -23.59 0.34
CA LEU A 84 4.57 -22.44 0.92
C LEU A 84 3.65 -21.22 0.98
N THR A 85 3.63 -20.51 2.11
CA THR A 85 2.91 -19.24 2.26
C THR A 85 3.87 -18.05 2.40
N VAL A 86 3.68 -17.05 1.53
CA VAL A 86 4.41 -15.78 1.54
C VAL A 86 3.50 -14.68 2.07
N VAL A 87 3.94 -13.95 3.09
CA VAL A 87 3.16 -12.94 3.81
C VAL A 87 3.87 -11.58 3.86
N ALA A 88 3.10 -10.49 3.98
CA ALA A 88 3.67 -9.15 4.12
C ALA A 88 4.14 -8.90 5.58
N GLY A 89 5.24 -8.17 5.76
CA GLY A 89 5.71 -7.75 7.10
C GLY A 89 4.86 -6.65 7.76
N GLY A 90 3.92 -6.06 7.00
CA GLY A 90 3.05 -4.96 7.42
C GLY A 90 3.66 -3.57 7.25
N ASN A 91 2.87 -2.54 7.60
CA ASN A 91 3.13 -1.14 7.24
C ASN A 91 3.26 -0.20 8.46
N LEU A 92 3.45 -0.75 9.66
CA LEU A 92 3.52 0.03 10.93
C LEU A 92 4.93 0.42 11.36
N GLY A 93 5.91 0.23 10.48
CA GLY A 93 7.27 0.73 10.71
C GLY A 93 7.32 2.25 10.92
N PRO A 94 8.48 2.81 11.32
CA PRO A 94 9.79 2.17 11.36
C PRO A 94 10.24 1.72 12.76
N HIS A 95 9.36 1.78 13.76
CA HIS A 95 9.72 1.46 15.15
C HIS A 95 10.01 -0.04 15.32
N PRO A 96 10.92 -0.43 16.25
CA PRO A 96 11.12 -1.84 16.60
C PRO A 96 9.81 -2.52 16.99
N VAL A 97 9.71 -3.83 16.75
CA VAL A 97 8.53 -4.66 17.12
C VAL A 97 7.24 -4.23 16.39
N SER A 98 7.37 -3.75 15.14
CA SER A 98 6.24 -3.37 14.27
C SER A 98 5.92 -4.38 13.15
N LEU A 99 6.61 -5.54 13.14
CA LEU A 99 6.36 -6.61 12.17
C LEU A 99 5.12 -7.42 12.55
N HIS A 100 4.38 -7.85 11.53
CA HIS A 100 3.26 -8.79 11.62
C HIS A 100 3.62 -10.15 11.02
N ASN A 101 2.71 -11.12 11.13
CA ASN A 101 2.82 -12.46 10.53
C ASN A 101 4.10 -13.20 10.94
N LEU A 102 4.37 -13.28 12.25
CA LEU A 102 5.63 -13.79 12.80
C LEU A 102 5.73 -15.32 12.82
N ALA A 103 4.86 -16.02 12.10
CA ALA A 103 4.81 -17.47 12.08
C ALA A 103 6.09 -18.06 11.43
N PRO A 104 6.83 -18.95 12.12
CA PRO A 104 8.11 -19.49 11.61
C PRO A 104 8.00 -20.30 10.31
N TRP A 105 6.80 -20.77 9.96
CA TRP A 105 6.52 -21.55 8.75
C TRP A 105 6.11 -20.69 7.54
N THR A 106 6.33 -19.38 7.61
CA THR A 106 6.01 -18.44 6.51
C THR A 106 7.25 -17.67 6.05
N ILE A 107 7.22 -17.17 4.82
CA ILE A 107 8.19 -16.16 4.36
C ILE A 107 7.59 -14.78 4.55
N VAL A 108 8.13 -14.02 5.50
CA VAL A 108 7.74 -12.64 5.78
C VAL A 108 8.55 -11.68 4.91
N VAL A 109 7.86 -10.83 4.13
CA VAL A 109 8.49 -9.95 3.14
C VAL A 109 8.38 -8.48 3.58
N GLY A 110 9.53 -7.81 3.66
CA GLY A 110 9.62 -6.36 3.86
C GLY A 110 9.55 -5.57 2.54
N ALA A 111 9.24 -4.28 2.63
CA ALA A 111 9.21 -3.38 1.48
C ALA A 111 10.49 -2.54 1.39
N SER A 112 11.00 -2.34 0.18
CA SER A 112 12.10 -1.44 -0.13
C SER A 112 11.80 -0.59 -1.35
N THR A 113 12.62 0.44 -1.57
CA THR A 113 12.53 1.28 -2.77
C THR A 113 13.28 0.65 -3.96
N ILE A 114 12.97 1.13 -5.15
CA ILE A 114 13.74 0.89 -6.38
C ILE A 114 14.41 2.20 -6.84
N ASP A 115 15.22 2.12 -7.88
CA ASP A 115 15.90 3.28 -8.49
C ASP A 115 14.92 4.32 -9.09
N ARG A 116 13.82 3.85 -9.68
CA ARG A 116 12.78 4.72 -10.25
C ARG A 116 12.07 5.54 -9.18
N LYS A 117 12.05 6.86 -9.37
CA LYS A 117 11.30 7.82 -8.54
C LYS A 117 10.31 8.61 -9.40
N PHE A 118 9.12 8.87 -8.85
CA PHE A 118 8.17 9.80 -9.44
C PHE A 118 8.36 11.17 -8.80
N ILE A 119 8.58 12.17 -9.66
CA ILE A 119 8.83 13.55 -9.25
C ILE A 119 7.80 14.44 -9.93
N THR A 120 7.23 15.36 -9.16
CA THR A 120 6.31 16.38 -9.66
C THR A 120 6.99 17.74 -9.53
N LYS A 121 7.31 18.36 -10.66
CA LYS A 121 7.92 19.68 -10.67
C LYS A 121 6.88 20.75 -10.38
N VAL A 122 7.19 21.65 -9.46
CA VAL A 122 6.37 22.80 -9.10
C VAL A 122 7.13 24.06 -9.52
N LYS A 123 6.62 24.73 -10.54
CA LYS A 123 7.17 26.01 -11.01
C LYS A 123 6.37 27.15 -10.42
N LEU A 124 7.06 28.08 -9.75
CA LEU A 124 6.47 29.28 -9.16
C LEU A 124 6.47 30.45 -10.15
N GLY A 125 5.72 31.50 -9.81
CA GLY A 125 5.60 32.72 -10.63
C GLY A 125 6.90 33.53 -10.73
N ASP A 126 7.84 33.34 -9.80
CA ASP A 126 9.20 33.91 -9.82
C ASP A 126 10.19 33.07 -10.67
N ASN A 127 9.68 32.06 -11.39
CA ASN A 127 10.43 31.12 -12.21
C ASN A 127 11.29 30.10 -11.41
N THR A 128 11.21 30.11 -10.08
CA THR A 128 11.82 29.07 -9.24
C THR A 128 11.11 27.74 -9.44
N THR A 129 11.85 26.64 -9.53
CA THR A 129 11.29 25.29 -9.69
C THR A 129 11.72 24.38 -8.55
N TYR A 130 10.75 23.72 -7.92
CA TYR A 130 10.95 22.71 -6.89
C TYR A 130 10.61 21.32 -7.41
N GLU A 131 11.32 20.32 -6.92
CA GLU A 131 11.00 18.90 -7.15
C GLU A 131 10.23 18.35 -5.96
N GLY A 132 8.92 18.19 -6.12
CA GLY A 132 8.05 17.53 -5.16
C GLY A 132 7.93 16.04 -5.43
N VAL A 133 7.35 15.32 -4.47
CA VAL A 133 7.06 13.88 -4.60
C VAL A 133 5.55 13.69 -4.59
N SER A 134 4.98 13.36 -5.75
CA SER A 134 3.60 12.95 -5.89
C SER A 134 3.39 12.17 -7.20
N LEU A 135 2.21 11.56 -7.34
CA LEU A 135 1.75 10.99 -8.60
C LEU A 135 0.77 11.99 -9.24
N ASN A 136 1.30 13.02 -9.88
CA ASN A 136 0.45 14.01 -10.55
C ASN A 136 0.06 13.53 -11.95
N THR A 137 -1.24 13.31 -12.16
CA THR A 137 -1.81 12.94 -13.46
C THR A 137 -2.62 14.08 -14.10
N PHE A 138 -2.64 15.25 -13.45
CA PHE A 138 -3.33 16.43 -13.96
C PHE A 138 -2.42 17.21 -14.91
N ASP A 139 -2.97 17.57 -16.06
CA ASP A 139 -2.35 18.53 -16.96
C ASP A 139 -2.86 19.93 -16.62
N LEU A 140 -1.94 20.86 -16.39
CA LEU A 140 -2.26 22.26 -16.12
C LEU A 140 -2.31 23.09 -17.41
N ALA A 141 -2.00 22.51 -18.58
CA ALA A 141 -1.90 23.21 -19.87
C ALA A 141 -1.06 24.50 -19.75
N GLU A 142 0.05 24.42 -19.02
CA GLU A 142 0.95 25.55 -18.69
C GLU A 142 0.30 26.73 -17.93
N THR A 143 -0.88 26.51 -17.33
CA THR A 143 -1.60 27.53 -16.57
C THR A 143 -1.01 27.68 -15.16
N LEU A 144 -0.67 28.91 -14.79
CA LEU A 144 -0.30 29.27 -13.42
C LEU A 144 -1.55 29.65 -12.62
N TYR A 145 -1.66 29.10 -11.41
CA TYR A 145 -2.73 29.41 -10.46
C TYR A 145 -2.21 30.27 -9.31
N PRO A 146 -3.01 31.20 -8.76
CA PRO A 146 -2.64 31.94 -7.57
C PRO A 146 -2.36 31.00 -6.40
N ILE A 147 -1.26 31.25 -5.69
CA ILE A 147 -0.92 30.54 -4.45
C ILE A 147 -1.10 31.50 -3.26
N ILE A 148 -1.50 30.95 -2.13
CA ILE A 148 -1.61 31.67 -0.85
C ILE A 148 -0.95 30.82 0.24
N PHE A 149 -0.28 31.46 1.18
CA PHE A 149 0.19 30.79 2.37
C PHE A 149 -1.01 30.49 3.28
N GLY A 150 -1.16 29.24 3.73
CA GLY A 150 -2.34 28.81 4.49
C GLY A 150 -2.63 29.63 5.76
N GLY A 151 -1.59 30.19 6.40
CA GLY A 151 -1.75 31.09 7.54
C GLY A 151 -2.48 32.40 7.21
N ASP A 152 -2.33 32.90 5.97
CA ASP A 152 -2.96 34.13 5.49
C ASP A 152 -4.39 33.91 4.98
N ALA A 153 -4.81 32.65 4.82
CA ALA A 153 -6.19 32.30 4.46
C ALA A 153 -7.17 32.45 5.65
N SER A 154 -6.64 32.67 6.87
CA SER A 154 -7.45 33.00 8.04
C SER A 154 -8.12 34.36 7.86
N LYS A 155 -9.46 34.41 7.97
CA LYS A 155 -10.18 35.66 8.19
C LYS A 155 -9.83 36.20 9.58
N THR A 156 -8.73 36.91 9.69
CA THR A 156 -8.57 37.83 10.82
C THR A 156 -9.45 39.03 10.51
N ILE A 157 -10.52 39.23 11.31
CA ILE A 157 -11.48 40.37 11.20
C ILE A 157 -10.77 41.75 11.16
N VAL A 158 -9.49 41.79 11.51
CA VAL A 158 -8.62 42.97 11.51
C VAL A 158 -8.38 43.56 10.10
N ASP A 159 -8.40 42.76 9.02
CA ASP A 159 -8.13 43.28 7.67
C ASP A 159 -9.32 44.01 7.02
N VAL A 160 -10.54 43.83 7.53
CA VAL A 160 -11.71 44.62 7.09
C VAL A 160 -11.58 46.08 7.50
N PHE A 161 -10.80 46.39 8.56
CA PHE A 161 -10.59 47.76 9.04
C PHE A 161 -9.32 48.45 8.51
N ARG A 162 -8.40 47.73 7.85
CA ARG A 162 -7.14 48.32 7.37
C ARG A 162 -7.19 48.86 5.94
N ARG A 163 -8.18 48.49 5.12
CA ARG A 163 -8.34 48.99 3.74
C ARG A 163 -9.16 50.30 3.61
N LYS A 164 -9.32 51.07 4.69
CA LYS A 164 -10.05 52.36 4.66
C LYS A 164 -9.27 53.61 5.09
N SER A 165 -7.93 53.57 5.11
CA SER A 165 -7.14 54.81 5.16
C SER A 165 -5.78 54.70 4.45
N ARG A 166 -5.79 55.01 3.15
CA ARG A 166 -4.93 55.98 2.46
C ARG A 166 -5.05 55.78 0.95
#